data_AF-A0A1Q8B4N4-F1
#
_entry.id   AF-A0A1Q8B4N4-F1
#
_cell.length_a   1.000
_cell.length_b   1.000
_cell.length_c   1.000
_cell.angle_alpha   90.00
_cell.angle_beta   90.00
_cell.angle_gamma   90.00
#
_symmetry.space_group_name_H-M   'P 1'
#
loop_
_entity.id
_entity.type
_entity.pdbx_description
1 polymer ?
#
loop_
_entity_poly.entity_id
_entity_poly.type
_entity_poly.pdbx_seq_one_letter_code
_entity_poly.pdbx_strand_id
1 'polypeptide(L)'
;MRYLRVYAGDDGASRFEDVELEATLTRIVDGVPPLLVSGPFACSGIMFVEQPKEASDWAAHVAPRKQWLIGISGRVAITTSDGQCREVGPGDVILAEDTTG
;
A
#
# COMPACT_ATOMS: atom_id res chain seq x y z
N MET A 1 -0.27 -11.94 -7.06
CA MET A 1 -0.93 -11.23 -5.93
C MET A 1 -1.12 -9.80 -6.37
N ARG A 2 -2.05 -9.02 -5.81
CA ARG A 2 -2.25 -7.63 -6.23
C ARG A 2 -2.10 -6.68 -5.06
N TYR A 3 -1.61 -5.46 -5.33
CA TYR A 3 -1.64 -4.36 -4.37
C TYR A 3 -2.21 -3.10 -5.04
N LEU A 4 -2.78 -2.22 -4.22
CA LEU A 4 -3.22 -0.90 -4.65
C LEU A 4 -2.04 0.07 -4.56
N ARG A 5 -1.68 0.72 -5.67
CA ARG A 5 -0.67 1.77 -5.67
C ARG A 5 -1.35 3.13 -5.65
N VAL A 6 -0.89 4.01 -4.78
CA VAL A 6 -1.24 5.43 -4.75
C VAL A 6 0.01 6.22 -5.13
N TYR A 7 -0.02 6.94 -6.23
CA TYR A 7 1.14 7.62 -6.78
C TYR A 7 0.78 9.02 -7.27
N ALA A 8 1.77 9.92 -7.32
CA ALA A 8 1.62 11.23 -7.93
C ALA A 8 1.77 11.13 -9.46
N GLY A 9 0.78 11.62 -10.20
CA GLY A 9 0.85 11.77 -11.64
C GLY A 9 1.73 12.95 -12.07
N ASP A 10 1.93 13.11 -13.38
CA ASP A 10 2.75 14.20 -13.95
C ASP A 10 2.21 15.61 -13.62
N ASP A 11 0.93 15.70 -13.28
CA ASP A 11 0.25 16.92 -12.83
C ASP A 11 0.38 17.18 -11.31
N GLY A 12 1.13 16.34 -10.59
CA GLY A 12 1.25 16.41 -9.15
C GLY A 12 -0.05 16.04 -8.42
N ALA A 13 -0.94 15.29 -9.06
CA ALA A 13 -2.19 14.80 -8.46
C ALA A 13 -2.07 13.32 -8.10
N SER A 14 -2.56 12.92 -6.94
CA SER A 14 -2.65 11.50 -6.54
C SER A 14 -3.58 10.70 -7.46
N ARG A 15 -3.21 9.45 -7.73
CA ARG A 15 -3.93 8.51 -8.59
C ARG A 15 -3.83 7.09 -8.06
N PHE A 16 -4.82 6.27 -8.39
CA PHE A 16 -4.80 4.84 -8.13
C PHE A 16 -4.29 4.03 -9.31
N GLU A 17 -3.61 2.94 -9.00
CA GLU A 17 -3.25 1.88 -9.95
C GLU A 17 -3.36 0.51 -9.27
N ASP A 18 -4.00 -0.45 -9.92
CA ASP A 18 -4.00 -1.84 -9.49
C ASP A 18 -2.77 -2.54 -10.06
N VAL A 19 -1.83 -2.96 -9.20
CA VAL A 19 -0.55 -3.54 -9.65
C VAL A 19 -0.51 -5.03 -9.34
N GLU A 20 -0.25 -5.84 -10.38
CA GLU A 20 0.06 -7.26 -10.19
C GLU A 20 1.50 -7.39 -9.66
N LEU A 21 1.61 -8.02 -8.50
CA LEU A 21 2.87 -8.33 -7.85
C LEU A 21 3.45 -9.60 -8.46
N GLU A 22 4.48 -9.42 -9.28
CA GLU A 22 5.24 -10.53 -9.86
C GLU A 22 5.92 -11.36 -8.77
N ALA A 23 5.96 -12.67 -8.99
CA ALA A 23 6.59 -13.61 -8.08
C ALA A 23 7.41 -14.64 -8.86
N THR A 24 8.57 -14.99 -8.33
CA THR A 24 9.44 -16.02 -8.88
C THR A 24 9.44 -17.25 -7.99
N LEU A 25 9.30 -18.42 -8.60
CA LEU A 25 9.43 -19.69 -7.88
C LEU A 25 10.88 -19.86 -7.40
N THR A 26 11.09 -19.73 -6.10
CA THR A 26 12.43 -19.60 -5.50
C THR A 26 12.59 -20.58 -4.35
N ARG A 27 13.72 -21.30 -4.31
CA ARG A 27 14.13 -22.04 -3.11
C ARG A 27 14.77 -21.04 -2.15
N ILE A 28 14.10 -20.78 -1.03
CA ILE A 28 14.60 -19.87 0.01
C ILE A 28 15.48 -20.63 1.01
N VAL A 29 15.10 -21.86 1.34
CA VAL A 29 15.75 -22.69 2.36
C VAL A 29 15.88 -24.12 1.82
N ASP A 30 17.02 -24.77 2.10
CA ASP A 30 17.23 -26.16 1.73
C ASP A 30 16.23 -27.10 2.43
N GLY A 31 15.77 -28.12 1.70
CA GLY A 31 14.76 -29.06 2.18
C GLY A 31 13.31 -28.54 2.13
N VAL A 32 13.08 -27.25 1.81
CA VAL A 32 11.75 -26.68 1.60
C VAL A 32 11.44 -26.64 0.10
N PRO A 33 10.23 -27.04 -0.34
CA PRO A 33 9.80 -26.84 -1.72
C PRO A 33 9.89 -25.35 -2.12
N PRO A 34 10.18 -25.04 -3.40
CA PRO A 34 10.20 -23.67 -3.87
C PRO A 34 8.87 -22.95 -3.61
N LEU A 35 8.94 -21.67 -3.25
CA LEU A 35 7.80 -20.80 -2.99
C LEU A 35 7.73 -19.70 -4.04
N LEU A 36 6.54 -19.16 -4.33
CA LEU A 36 6.41 -17.95 -5.11
C LEU A 36 6.83 -16.76 -4.25
N VAL A 37 7.93 -16.10 -4.62
CA VAL A 37 8.53 -15.00 -3.85
C VAL A 37 8.48 -13.72 -4.67
N SER A 38 7.94 -12.67 -4.06
CA SER A 38 7.99 -11.30 -4.56
C SER A 38 8.95 -10.47 -3.70
N GLY A 39 9.60 -9.47 -4.31
CA GLY A 39 10.62 -8.66 -3.63
C GLY A 39 12.01 -9.32 -3.62
N PRO A 40 12.90 -8.99 -2.66
CA PRO A 40 12.65 -8.19 -1.47
C PRO A 40 12.35 -6.72 -1.77
N PHE A 41 11.56 -6.08 -0.91
CA PHE A 41 11.34 -4.63 -0.93
C PHE A 41 12.12 -3.99 0.20
N ALA A 42 12.88 -2.94 -0.10
CA ALA A 42 13.63 -2.22 0.92
C ALA A 42 12.66 -1.60 1.94
N CYS A 43 12.86 -1.93 3.21
CA CYS A 43 12.09 -1.42 4.34
C CYS A 43 13.06 -1.01 5.44
N SER A 44 13.08 0.26 5.82
CA SER A 44 13.96 0.79 6.87
C SER A 44 13.34 0.71 8.27
N GLY A 45 12.04 0.37 8.37
CA GLY A 45 11.35 0.22 9.65
C GLY A 45 9.90 -0.17 9.46
N ILE A 46 9.36 -0.89 10.46
CA ILE A 46 7.96 -1.34 10.51
C ILE A 46 7.27 -0.57 11.64
N MET A 47 6.04 -0.14 11.39
CA MET A 47 5.19 0.51 12.37
C MET A 47 3.82 -0.17 12.38
N PHE A 48 3.24 -0.28 13.57
CA PHE A 48 1.85 -0.70 13.74
C PHE A 48 1.05 0.56 14.07
N VAL A 49 0.06 0.86 13.24
CA VAL A 49 -0.76 2.08 13.34
C VAL A 49 -2.19 1.66 13.64
N GLU A 50 -2.74 2.23 14.71
CA GLU A 50 -4.15 2.10 15.06
C GLU A 50 -4.77 3.50 15.09
N GLN A 51 -5.92 3.66 14.45
CA GLN A 51 -6.67 4.90 14.45
C GLN A 51 -7.64 4.89 15.65
N PRO A 52 -7.61 5.92 16.53
CA PRO A 52 -8.59 6.04 17.61
C PRO A 52 -10.03 6.10 17.06
N LYS A 53 -11.00 5.59 17.83
CA LYS A 53 -12.41 5.55 17.42
C LYS A 53 -13.01 6.95 17.21
N GLU A 54 -12.47 7.94 17.92
CA GLU A 54 -12.90 9.33 17.88
C GLU A 54 -12.20 10.15 16.81
N ALA A 55 -11.29 9.54 16.03
CA ALA A 55 -10.59 10.23 14.97
C ALA A 55 -11.58 10.68 13.87
N SER A 56 -11.52 11.97 13.52
CA SER A 56 -12.25 12.50 12.38
C SER A 56 -11.60 12.08 11.07
N ASP A 57 -12.34 12.26 9.98
CA ASP A 57 -11.80 12.19 8.63
C ASP A 57 -10.61 13.16 8.47
N TRP A 58 -9.66 12.75 7.65
CA TRP A 58 -8.45 13.52 7.41
C TRP A 58 -8.68 14.54 6.30
N ALA A 59 -8.08 15.73 6.45
CA ALA A 59 -7.92 16.64 5.32
C ALA A 59 -7.00 16.00 4.28
N ALA A 60 -7.15 16.39 3.00
CA ALA A 60 -6.27 15.96 1.93
C ALA A 60 -4.80 16.29 2.26
N HIS A 61 -3.93 15.31 2.04
CA HIS A 61 -2.49 15.40 2.30
C HIS A 61 -1.73 14.39 1.44
N VAL A 62 -0.42 14.60 1.30
CA VAL A 62 0.48 13.68 0.60
C VAL A 62 1.01 12.60 1.53
N ALA A 63 1.39 11.45 0.99
CA ALA A 63 2.14 10.47 1.77
C ALA A 63 3.47 11.08 2.26
N PRO A 64 3.86 10.91 3.53
CA PRO A 64 5.10 11.50 4.05
C PRO A 64 6.36 10.86 3.45
N ARG A 65 6.24 9.69 2.86
CA ARG A 65 7.29 8.93 2.17
C ARG A 65 6.66 7.76 1.39
N LYS A 66 7.42 7.18 0.46
CA LYS A 66 7.09 5.89 -0.15
C LYS A 66 7.06 4.79 0.92
N GLN A 67 5.91 4.16 1.12
CA GLN A 67 5.74 3.13 2.15
C GLN A 67 4.62 2.13 1.81
N TRP A 68 4.76 0.94 2.37
CA TRP A 68 3.75 -0.11 2.30
C TRP A 68 2.81 -0.01 3.49
N LEU A 69 1.51 -0.14 3.24
CA LEU A 69 0.48 -0.36 4.26
C LEU A 69 -0.15 -1.72 4.01
N ILE A 70 -0.38 -2.48 5.09
CA ILE A 70 -1.07 -3.76 5.04
C ILE A 70 -2.23 -3.66 6.02
N GLY A 71 -3.46 -3.77 5.51
CA GLY A 71 -4.66 -3.76 6.35
C GLY A 71 -4.72 -5.02 7.19
N ILE A 72 -4.75 -4.87 8.52
CA ILE A 72 -4.84 -6.01 9.46
C ILE A 72 -6.25 -6.13 10.04
N SER A 73 -6.88 -5.00 10.36
CA SER A 73 -8.24 -4.92 10.92
C SER A 73 -8.90 -3.59 10.54
N GLY A 74 -10.23 -3.53 10.64
CA GLY A 74 -11.00 -2.33 10.27
C GLY A 74 -11.04 -2.09 8.76
N ARG A 75 -11.55 -0.91 8.35
CA ARG A 75 -11.60 -0.45 6.96
C ARG A 75 -11.38 1.05 6.92
N VAL A 76 -10.76 1.53 5.85
CA VAL A 76 -10.62 2.96 5.55
C VAL A 76 -10.95 3.21 4.08
N ALA A 77 -11.55 4.37 3.79
CA ALA A 77 -11.74 4.85 2.44
C ALA A 77 -10.63 5.83 2.10
N ILE A 78 -9.95 5.61 0.97
CA ILE A 78 -8.92 6.50 0.43
C ILE A 78 -9.48 7.15 -0.82
N THR A 79 -9.36 8.47 -0.92
CA THR A 79 -9.78 9.25 -2.09
C THR A 79 -8.58 9.94 -2.72
N THR A 80 -8.40 9.77 -4.02
CA THR A 80 -7.36 10.44 -4.82
C THR A 80 -7.87 11.76 -5.39
N SER A 81 -6.95 12.59 -5.88
CA SER A 81 -7.25 13.94 -6.38
C SER A 81 -8.29 14.00 -7.51
N ASP A 82 -8.41 12.93 -8.29
CA ASP A 82 -9.42 12.79 -9.35
C ASP A 82 -10.82 12.38 -8.83
N GLY A 83 -10.98 12.29 -7.51
CA GLY A 83 -12.23 11.93 -6.85
C GLY A 83 -12.53 10.44 -6.84
N GLN A 84 -11.64 9.58 -7.36
CA GLN A 84 -11.79 8.14 -7.17
C GLN A 84 -11.65 7.81 -5.69
N CYS A 85 -12.56 6.98 -5.18
CA CYS A 85 -12.56 6.52 -3.80
C CYS A 85 -12.52 5.00 -3.76
N ARG A 86 -11.63 4.43 -2.94
CA ARG A 86 -11.48 2.99 -2.73
C ARG A 86 -11.49 2.67 -1.24
N GLU A 87 -12.31 1.71 -0.86
CA GLU A 87 -12.23 1.11 0.47
C GLU A 87 -11.16 0.03 0.51
N VAL A 88 -10.34 0.05 1.56
CA VAL A 88 -9.31 -0.94 1.84
C VAL A 88 -9.50 -1.49 3.26
N GLY A 89 -9.18 -2.76 3.46
CA GLY A 89 -9.42 -3.48 4.70
C GLY A 89 -8.45 -4.65 4.92
N PRO A 90 -8.85 -5.66 5.71
CA PRO A 90 -7.94 -6.73 6.10
C PRO A 90 -7.47 -7.56 4.89
N GLY A 91 -6.15 -7.69 4.74
CA GLY A 91 -5.50 -8.39 3.63
C GLY A 91 -5.17 -7.52 2.43
N ASP A 92 -5.70 -6.30 2.35
CA ASP A 92 -5.32 -5.36 1.29
C ASP A 92 -3.92 -4.82 1.53
N VAL A 93 -3.12 -4.78 0.46
CA VAL A 93 -1.77 -4.23 0.44
C VAL A 93 -1.78 -2.96 -0.38
N ILE A 94 -1.17 -1.90 0.16
CA ILE A 94 -1.14 -0.59 -0.47
C ILE A 94 0.31 -0.12 -0.55
N LEU A 95 0.74 0.36 -1.71
CA LEU A 95 1.97 1.13 -1.87
C LEU A 95 1.59 2.61 -2.00
N ALA A 96 1.78 3.38 -0.93
CA ALA A 96 1.59 4.83 -0.96
C ALA A 96 2.92 5.49 -1.31
N GLU A 97 2.98 6.20 -2.43
CA GLU A 97 4.16 6.93 -2.91
C GLU A 97 3.83 8.28 -3.55
N ASP A 98 2.59 8.74 -3.40
CA ASP A 98 2.08 10.07 -3.70
C ASP A 98 2.64 11.10 -2.71
N THR A 99 3.95 11.31 -2.74
CA THR A 99 4.64 12.24 -1.82
C THR A 99 4.56 13.70 -2.27
N THR A 100 3.87 13.97 -3.39
CA THR A 100 3.75 15.30 -4.00
C THR A 100 2.34 15.59 -4.54
N GLY A 101 1.40 14.65 -4.42
CA GLY A 101 0.04 14.75 -4.93
C GLY A 101 -0.97 13.98 -4.12
#